data_AF-A0A6C7EGS8-F1
#
_entry.id   AF-A0A6C7EGS8-F1
#
_cell.length_a   1.000
_cell.length_b   1.000
_cell.length_c   1.000
_cell.angle_alpha   90.00
_cell.angle_beta   90.00
_cell.angle_gamma   90.00
#
_symmetry.space_group_name_H-M   'P 1'
#
loop_
_entity.id
_entity.type
_entity.pdbx_description
1 polymer ?
#
loop_
_entity_poly.entity_id
_entity_poly.type
_entity_poly.pdbx_seq_one_letter_code
_entity_poly.pdbx_strand_id
1 'polypeptide(L)'
;MGVGPTSNDNIFDRIAAELADADLGDVTTELSRSGSSDDAAPGGILLDGSGAWPAPDISTQMDRPILADRQCSRTGCSDAAAVTLSYHYGQSQVWIDYLFPEREPHMYDMCLRHAERLSVPRGWHLDDRRGVRHGALIAV
;
A
#
# COMPACT_ATOMS: atom_id res chain seq x y z
N MET A 1 49.13 10.29 -16.91
CA MET A 1 47.95 9.39 -16.86
C MET A 1 47.02 9.93 -15.79
N GLY A 2 46.14 10.87 -16.13
CA GLY A 2 45.16 11.41 -15.21
C GLY A 2 43.84 10.67 -15.39
N VAL A 3 43.42 9.92 -14.38
CA VAL A 3 42.12 9.23 -14.36
C VAL A 3 41.02 10.28 -14.18
N GLY A 4 40.06 10.32 -15.12
CA GLY A 4 38.90 11.18 -15.04
C GLY A 4 37.94 10.77 -13.91
N PRO A 5 37.03 11.67 -13.48
CA PRO A 5 36.08 11.35 -12.43
C PRO A 5 35.09 10.28 -12.91
N THR A 6 34.94 9.21 -12.13
CA THR A 6 33.88 8.20 -12.31
C THR A 6 32.55 8.82 -11.90
N SER A 7 31.81 9.35 -12.88
CA SER A 7 30.40 9.74 -12.71
C SER A 7 29.59 8.47 -12.47
N ASN A 8 29.14 8.26 -11.23
CA ASN A 8 28.15 7.24 -10.92
C ASN A 8 26.79 7.92 -10.99
N ASP A 9 26.23 8.00 -12.20
CA ASP A 9 24.94 8.63 -12.47
C ASP A 9 23.79 7.78 -11.91
N ASN A 10 23.61 7.86 -10.59
CA ASN A 10 22.48 7.24 -9.91
C ASN A 10 21.23 8.07 -10.16
N ILE A 11 20.24 7.46 -10.80
CA ILE A 11 18.93 8.06 -11.10
C ILE A 11 18.25 8.67 -9.85
N PHE A 12 18.51 8.13 -8.67
CA PHE A 12 17.98 8.63 -7.40
C PHE A 12 18.57 9.98 -6.99
N ASP A 13 19.86 10.22 -7.28
CA ASP A 13 20.52 11.50 -6.96
C ASP A 13 20.00 12.62 -7.87
N ARG A 14 19.66 12.32 -9.14
CA ARG A 14 19.01 13.29 -10.04
C ARG A 14 17.62 13.70 -9.57
N ILE A 15 16.81 12.73 -9.12
CA ILE A 15 15.45 13.00 -8.64
C ILE A 15 15.48 13.84 -7.35
N ALA A 16 16.41 13.55 -6.44
CA ALA A 16 16.57 14.31 -5.20
C ALA A 16 17.01 15.76 -5.46
N ALA A 17 17.89 15.99 -6.44
CA ALA A 17 18.30 17.33 -6.86
C ALA A 17 17.13 18.12 -7.49
N GLU A 18 16.33 17.46 -8.35
CA GLU A 18 15.18 18.08 -9.02
C GLU A 18 14.05 18.48 -8.06
N LEU A 19 13.87 17.74 -6.96
CA LEU A 19 12.92 18.07 -5.90
C LEU A 19 13.42 19.16 -4.94
N ALA A 20 14.73 19.32 -4.79
CA ALA A 20 15.32 20.34 -3.92
C ALA A 20 15.27 21.75 -4.53
N ASP A 21 15.22 21.86 -5.85
CA ASP A 21 15.09 23.13 -6.59
C ASP A 21 13.63 23.54 -6.85
N ALA A 22 12.65 22.68 -6.50
CA ALA A 22 11.24 23.02 -6.57
C ALA A 22 10.87 23.96 -5.40
N ASP A 23 11.13 25.25 -5.58
CA ASP A 23 10.56 26.32 -4.76
C ASP A 23 9.03 26.24 -4.84
N LEU A 24 8.42 25.64 -3.81
CA LEU A 24 6.97 25.52 -3.67
C LEU A 24 6.38 26.90 -3.39
N GLY A 25 6.23 27.68 -4.45
CA GLY A 25 5.43 28.89 -4.47
C GLY A 25 3.97 28.56 -4.18
N ASP A 26 3.49 29.06 -3.05
CA ASP A 26 2.09 29.14 -2.64
C ASP A 26 1.19 29.60 -3.79
N VAL A 27 0.30 28.71 -4.26
CA VAL A 27 -0.78 29.08 -5.18
C VAL A 27 -2.12 28.82 -4.51
N THR A 28 -2.36 29.50 -3.39
CA THR A 28 -3.66 29.57 -2.74
C THR A 28 -4.30 30.94 -2.93
N THR A 29 -4.56 31.37 -4.18
CA THR A 29 -5.35 32.60 -4.40
C THR A 29 -6.19 32.57 -5.68
N GLU A 30 -7.49 32.44 -5.44
CA GLU A 30 -8.61 33.06 -6.16
C GLU A 30 -9.09 32.47 -7.50
N LEU A 31 -9.94 31.44 -7.37
CA LEU A 31 -10.99 31.17 -8.34
C LEU A 31 -12.20 32.08 -8.03
N SER A 32 -12.26 33.24 -8.68
CA SER A 32 -13.50 34.01 -8.83
C SER A 32 -13.68 34.42 -10.29
N ARG A 33 -14.59 33.73 -10.98
CA ARG A 33 -15.39 34.35 -12.04
C ARG A 33 -16.70 33.61 -12.31
N SER A 34 -17.71 34.45 -12.48
CA SER A 34 -19.13 34.26 -12.75
C SER A 34 -19.45 33.46 -14.02
N GLY A 35 -20.59 32.74 -14.00
CA GLY A 35 -20.98 31.76 -15.03
C GLY A 35 -21.86 32.26 -16.19
N SER A 36 -22.26 31.32 -17.06
CA SER A 36 -23.53 31.26 -17.82
C SER A 36 -23.67 29.89 -18.51
N SER A 37 -24.90 29.57 -18.91
CA SER A 37 -25.48 28.31 -19.38
C SER A 37 -24.93 27.75 -20.72
N ASP A 38 -25.03 26.42 -20.92
CA ASP A 38 -25.96 25.79 -21.89
C ASP A 38 -25.78 24.24 -21.95
N ASP A 39 -26.94 23.55 -22.00
CA ASP A 39 -27.24 22.19 -22.49
C ASP A 39 -26.74 20.88 -21.83
N ALA A 40 -27.67 19.92 -21.76
CA ALA A 40 -27.69 18.75 -20.87
C ALA A 40 -27.44 17.39 -21.58
N ALA A 41 -26.54 16.58 -20.98
CA ALA A 41 -26.43 15.10 -20.84
C ALA A 41 -26.57 14.14 -22.07
N PRO A 42 -25.94 12.93 -22.09
CA PRO A 42 -25.47 12.14 -20.94
C PRO A 42 -24.05 11.53 -21.08
N GLY A 43 -23.33 11.42 -19.96
CA GLY A 43 -22.05 10.68 -19.90
C GLY A 43 -20.92 11.31 -19.07
N GLY A 44 -21.19 12.38 -18.32
CA GLY A 44 -20.22 13.01 -17.42
C GLY A 44 -20.89 13.42 -16.12
N ILE A 45 -20.09 13.52 -15.05
CA ILE A 45 -20.52 14.14 -13.79
C ILE A 45 -20.96 15.57 -14.11
N LEU A 46 -22.26 15.82 -14.06
CA LEU A 46 -22.83 17.16 -14.22
C LEU A 46 -22.68 17.87 -12.87
N LEU A 47 -21.73 18.79 -12.78
CA LEU A 47 -21.64 19.73 -11.65
C LEU A 47 -22.69 20.80 -11.90
N ASP A 48 -23.90 20.64 -11.37
CA ASP A 48 -24.85 21.74 -11.36
C ASP A 48 -24.31 22.84 -10.43
N GLY A 49 -24.35 24.09 -10.88
CA GLY A 49 -23.88 25.26 -10.14
C GLY A 49 -24.69 25.60 -8.89
N SER A 50 -25.39 24.64 -8.29
CA SER A 50 -26.19 24.79 -7.07
C SER A 50 -25.33 24.80 -5.80
N GLY A 51 -24.06 24.42 -5.88
CA GLY A 51 -23.20 24.23 -4.71
C GLY A 51 -23.68 23.11 -3.78
N ALA A 52 -24.71 22.36 -4.18
CA ALA A 52 -25.20 21.22 -3.44
C ALA A 52 -24.50 19.99 -3.99
N TRP A 53 -23.44 19.56 -3.31
CA TRP A 53 -22.93 18.21 -3.47
C TRP A 53 -24.11 17.25 -3.30
N PRO A 54 -24.50 16.45 -4.31
CA PRO A 54 -25.51 15.43 -4.11
C PRO A 54 -24.89 14.48 -3.10
N ALA A 55 -25.34 14.58 -1.84
CA ALA A 55 -24.87 13.67 -0.83
C ALA A 55 -25.15 12.26 -1.37
N PRO A 56 -24.13 11.42 -1.59
CA PRO A 56 -24.40 10.01 -1.82
C PRO A 56 -25.27 9.55 -0.65
N ASP A 57 -26.24 8.68 -0.89
CA ASP A 57 -27.06 8.15 0.18
C ASP A 57 -26.14 7.37 1.13
N ILE A 58 -25.65 8.05 2.17
CA ILE A 58 -24.61 7.52 3.06
C ILE A 58 -25.04 6.19 3.72
N SER A 59 -26.34 5.92 3.68
CA SER A 59 -27.00 4.65 3.99
C SER A 59 -26.42 3.43 3.24
N THR A 60 -25.99 3.57 1.98
CA THR A 60 -25.35 2.49 1.20
C THR A 60 -23.83 2.47 1.36
N GLN A 61 -23.23 3.62 1.71
CA GLN A 61 -21.78 3.76 1.87
C GLN A 61 -21.26 3.30 3.24
N MET A 62 -22.16 3.19 4.23
CA MET A 62 -21.89 2.71 5.58
C MET A 62 -22.13 1.22 5.75
N ASP A 63 -22.11 0.43 4.67
CA ASP A 63 -21.98 -1.01 4.81
C ASP A 63 -20.59 -1.29 5.41
N ARG A 64 -20.51 -1.14 6.74
CA ARG A 64 -19.37 -1.49 7.57
C ARG A 64 -19.09 -2.93 7.19
N PRO A 65 -17.93 -3.28 6.59
CA PRO A 65 -17.66 -4.66 6.25
C PRO A 65 -17.73 -5.46 7.54
N ILE A 66 -18.82 -6.21 7.68
CA ILE A 66 -19.09 -7.13 8.76
C ILE A 66 -18.07 -8.25 8.65
N LEU A 67 -16.93 -8.09 9.34
CA LEU A 67 -15.78 -9.00 9.31
C LEU A 67 -15.54 -9.59 7.91
N ALA A 68 -15.14 -8.76 6.96
CA ALA A 68 -14.54 -9.31 5.76
C ALA A 68 -13.29 -10.07 6.21
N ASP A 69 -13.34 -11.40 6.11
CA ASP A 69 -12.17 -12.23 6.38
C ASP A 69 -11.03 -11.68 5.51
N ARG A 70 -9.89 -11.40 6.14
CA ARG A 70 -8.85 -10.62 5.48
C ARG A 70 -8.42 -11.34 4.23
N GLN A 71 -8.31 -10.62 3.13
CA GLN A 71 -7.96 -11.22 1.84
C GLN A 71 -6.46 -11.32 1.69
N CYS A 72 -6.02 -12.27 0.87
CA CYS A 72 -4.62 -12.38 0.49
C CYS A 72 -4.14 -11.08 -0.17
N SER A 73 -3.00 -10.58 0.29
CA SER A 73 -2.37 -9.34 -0.20
C SER A 73 -1.82 -9.47 -1.63
N ARG A 74 -1.83 -10.66 -2.21
CA ARG A 74 -1.31 -10.90 -3.57
C ARG A 74 -2.34 -10.42 -4.59
N THR A 75 -1.87 -9.62 -5.55
CA THR A 75 -2.71 -9.07 -6.61
C THR A 75 -3.41 -10.19 -7.40
N GLY A 76 -4.72 -10.05 -7.61
CA GLY A 76 -5.54 -11.04 -8.30
C GLY A 76 -5.91 -12.28 -7.48
N CYS A 77 -5.59 -12.32 -6.18
CA CYS A 77 -6.04 -13.36 -5.27
C CYS A 77 -7.20 -12.87 -4.41
N SER A 78 -8.32 -13.60 -4.39
CA SER A 78 -9.48 -13.35 -3.54
C SER A 78 -9.63 -14.38 -2.41
N ASP A 79 -8.63 -15.25 -2.23
CA ASP A 79 -8.64 -16.26 -1.17
C ASP A 79 -8.49 -15.59 0.20
N ALA A 80 -9.11 -16.19 1.22
CA ALA A 80 -8.96 -15.78 2.61
C ALA A 80 -7.50 -15.94 3.09
N ALA A 81 -7.03 -14.96 3.83
CA ALA A 81 -5.74 -15.00 4.48
C ALA A 81 -5.76 -16.01 5.62
N ALA A 82 -4.68 -16.78 5.72
CA ALA A 82 -4.50 -17.80 6.74
C ALA A 82 -3.19 -17.61 7.52
N VAL A 83 -2.30 -16.77 7.00
CA VAL A 83 -0.97 -16.52 7.55
C VAL A 83 -0.62 -15.06 7.41
N THR A 84 0.32 -14.61 8.24
CA THR A 84 0.94 -13.29 8.11
C THR A 84 2.42 -13.45 7.82
N LEU A 85 2.91 -12.70 6.82
CA LEU A 85 4.29 -12.65 6.39
C LEU A 85 4.90 -11.30 6.80
N SER A 86 6.08 -11.31 7.41
CA SER A 86 6.81 -10.07 7.71
C SER A 86 8.28 -10.17 7.29
N TYR A 87 8.86 -9.03 6.93
CA TYR A 87 10.22 -8.91 6.41
C TYR A 87 11.09 -8.08 7.34
N HIS A 88 12.32 -8.55 7.57
CA HIS A 88 13.42 -7.77 8.15
C HIS A 88 14.50 -7.53 7.09
N TYR A 89 14.34 -6.44 6.35
CA TYR A 89 15.23 -6.08 5.25
C TYR A 89 16.70 -5.96 5.67
N GLY A 90 16.99 -5.36 6.82
CA GLY A 90 18.37 -5.17 7.29
C GLY A 90 19.13 -6.47 7.61
N GLN A 91 18.42 -7.59 7.74
CA GLN A 91 18.99 -8.91 8.01
C GLN A 91 18.72 -9.89 6.89
N SER A 92 18.09 -9.45 5.79
CA SER A 92 17.61 -10.33 4.72
C SER A 92 16.80 -11.52 5.26
N GLN A 93 15.90 -11.24 6.20
CA GLN A 93 15.09 -12.27 6.87
C GLN A 93 13.62 -12.04 6.61
N VAL A 94 12.86 -13.12 6.59
CA VAL A 94 11.41 -13.10 6.46
C VAL A 94 10.83 -14.26 7.25
N TRP A 95 9.70 -14.03 7.90
CA TRP A 95 9.03 -15.06 8.69
C TRP A 95 7.55 -15.16 8.34
N ILE A 96 7.04 -16.39 8.42
CA ILE A 96 5.62 -16.70 8.25
C ILE A 96 5.05 -17.15 9.59
N ASP A 97 4.10 -16.38 10.09
CA ASP A 97 3.33 -16.64 11.30
C ASP A 97 1.92 -17.14 10.98
N TYR A 98 1.24 -17.67 11.99
CA TYR A 98 -0.23 -17.75 11.94
C TYR A 98 -0.82 -16.36 11.73
N LEU A 99 -1.99 -16.29 11.11
CA LEU A 99 -2.68 -15.02 10.89
C LEU A 99 -2.86 -14.25 12.21
N PHE A 100 -2.23 -13.08 12.33
CA PHE A 100 -2.36 -12.24 13.53
C PHE A 100 -3.78 -11.72 13.66
N PRO A 101 -4.37 -11.58 14.86
CA PRO A 101 -5.77 -11.17 15.02
C PRO A 101 -6.07 -9.78 14.44
N GLU A 102 -5.10 -8.87 14.51
CA GLU A 102 -5.20 -7.51 13.99
C GLU A 102 -4.37 -7.34 12.71
N ARG A 103 -4.79 -6.40 11.85
CA ARG A 103 -4.06 -6.06 10.64
C ARG A 103 -2.97 -5.05 10.94
N GLU A 104 -1.73 -5.46 10.73
CA GLU A 104 -0.59 -4.56 10.89
C GLU A 104 -0.15 -3.95 9.55
N PRO A 105 0.10 -2.62 9.46
CA PRO A 105 0.43 -1.96 8.20
C PRO A 105 1.71 -2.46 7.53
N HIS A 106 2.63 -3.02 8.32
CA HIS A 106 3.95 -3.48 7.86
C HIS A 106 4.01 -4.97 7.59
N MET A 107 2.86 -5.66 7.64
CA MET A 107 2.78 -7.10 7.41
C MET A 107 1.89 -7.43 6.21
N TYR A 108 2.13 -8.60 5.63
CA TYR A 108 1.40 -9.09 4.48
C TYR A 108 0.59 -10.33 4.84
N ASP A 109 -0.73 -10.22 4.77
CA ASP A 109 -1.62 -11.35 4.98
C ASP A 109 -1.70 -12.20 3.70
N MET A 110 -1.51 -13.51 3.81
CA MET A 110 -1.46 -14.44 2.67
C MET A 110 -2.35 -15.66 2.90
N CYS A 111 -2.93 -16.20 1.81
CA CYS A 111 -3.61 -17.49 1.85
C CYS A 111 -2.61 -18.66 1.92
N LEU A 112 -3.06 -19.84 2.34
CA LEU A 112 -2.20 -21.04 2.43
C LEU A 112 -1.49 -21.35 1.12
N ARG A 113 -2.22 -21.30 -0.01
CA ARG A 113 -1.67 -21.56 -1.35
C ARG A 113 -0.49 -20.64 -1.67
N HIS A 114 -0.60 -19.35 -1.36
CA HIS A 114 0.48 -18.41 -1.65
C HIS A 114 1.61 -18.50 -0.64
N ALA A 115 1.33 -18.86 0.61
CA ALA A 115 2.37 -19.15 1.59
C ALA A 115 3.22 -20.36 1.18
N GLU A 116 2.59 -21.44 0.70
CA GLU A 116 3.28 -22.66 0.24
C GLU A 116 4.14 -22.45 -1.01
N ARG A 117 3.74 -21.52 -1.87
CA ARG A 117 4.43 -21.20 -3.13
C ARG A 117 5.36 -19.99 -3.03
N LEU A 118 5.49 -19.42 -1.83
CA LEU A 118 6.32 -18.25 -1.62
C LEU A 118 7.79 -18.62 -1.85
N SER A 119 8.48 -17.81 -2.65
CA SER A 119 9.92 -17.88 -2.82
C SER A 119 10.55 -16.57 -2.40
N VAL A 120 11.59 -16.64 -1.59
CA VAL A 120 12.33 -15.46 -1.11
C VAL A 120 13.49 -15.14 -2.06
N PRO A 121 13.97 -13.89 -2.13
CA PRO A 121 15.13 -13.55 -2.96
C PRO A 121 16.37 -14.35 -2.53
N ARG A 122 17.34 -14.52 -3.44
CA ARG A 122 18.57 -15.25 -3.11
C ARG A 122 19.32 -14.56 -1.96
N GLY A 123 19.82 -15.37 -1.03
CA GLY A 123 20.50 -14.88 0.17
C GLY A 123 19.57 -14.47 1.31
N TRP A 124 18.25 -14.57 1.14
CA TRP A 124 17.31 -14.37 2.23
C TRP A 124 17.06 -15.64 3.02
N HIS A 125 16.78 -15.48 4.31
CA HIS A 125 16.38 -16.56 5.19
C HIS A 125 14.88 -16.50 5.47
N LEU A 126 14.19 -17.61 5.17
CA LEU A 126 12.77 -17.80 5.46
C LEU A 126 12.60 -18.66 6.71
N ASP A 127 11.91 -18.13 7.72
CA ASP A 127 11.54 -18.82 8.95
C ASP A 127 10.02 -19.10 8.97
N ASP A 128 9.64 -20.37 8.81
CA ASP A 128 8.24 -20.79 8.92
C ASP A 128 7.94 -21.31 10.33
N ARG A 129 7.31 -20.46 11.13
CA ARG A 129 7.00 -20.70 12.55
C ARG A 129 5.58 -21.19 12.79
N ARG A 130 4.81 -21.46 11.73
CA ARG A 130 3.47 -22.09 11.83
C ARG A 130 3.52 -23.54 12.33
N GLY A 131 4.71 -24.14 12.41
CA GLY A 131 4.91 -25.50 12.94
C GLY A 131 5.50 -25.54 14.35
N VAL A 132 6.06 -24.43 14.84
CA VAL A 132 6.72 -24.37 16.14
C VAL A 132 5.79 -23.68 17.11
N ARG A 133 5.12 -24.45 17.98
CA ARG A 133 4.51 -23.84 19.16
C ARG A 133 5.65 -23.18 19.92
N HIS A 134 5.69 -21.85 19.99
CA HIS A 134 6.58 -21.10 20.88
C HIS A 134 6.13 -21.26 22.35
N GLY A 135 5.90 -22.51 22.77
CA GLY A 135 5.48 -22.94 24.09
C GLY A 135 6.38 -24.10 24.53
N ALA A 136 7.67 -23.84 24.60
CA ALA A 136 8.61 -24.68 25.33
C ALA A 136 9.59 -23.77 26.08
N LEU A 137 9.06 -23.03 27.05
CA LEU A 137 9.86 -22.68 28.22
C LEU A 137 10.14 -24.00 28.94
N ILE A 138 11.32 -24.57 28.78
CA ILE A 138 11.83 -25.53 29.77
C ILE A 138 12.23 -24.67 30.96
N ALA A 139 11.35 -24.60 31.98
CA ALA A 139 11.75 -24.16 33.29
C ALA A 139 12.79 -25.16 33.81
N VAL A 140 13.99 -24.65 34.12
CA VAL A 140 15.11 -25.40 34.73
C VAL A 140 14.82 -25.62 36.21
#